data_AF-A0A2V8LFA7-F1
#
_entry.id   AF-A0A2V8LFA7-F1
#
_cell.length_a   1.000
_cell.length_b   1.000
_cell.length_c   1.000
_cell.angle_alpha   90.00
_cell.angle_beta   90.00
_cell.angle_gamma   90.00
#
_symmetry.space_group_name_H-M   'P 1'
#
loop_
_entity.id
_entity.type
_entity.pdbx_description
1 polymer ?
#
loop_
_entity_poly.entity_id
_entity_poly.type
_entity_poly.pdbx_seq_one_letter_code
_entity_poly.pdbx_strand_id
1 'polypeptide(L)'
;MRELSTTKFRLLGLLPLIFFLAQTFHYWRYGGMGNLLWMCNVGNLLLAIGLLLNHRELIRAAAIWTIPGLGVWFWYVWLSGDTAVSSTLAHVGGLIVALIVLRRVRMDRLAWLYAFAWYLFLQLVSRLTTAPELNVNVAHHIQTGWESAFGSFWKFWLVMTAVVAVGLWAIGKVLSLLWPAGHVTTGSSSDAIDANVR
;
A
#
# COMPACT_ATOMS: atom_id res chain seq x y z
N MET A 1 -24.18 8.07 6.01
CA MET A 1 -23.35 8.37 4.81
C MET A 1 -24.13 7.96 3.58
N ARG A 2 -24.43 8.87 2.65
CA ARG A 2 -25.12 8.53 1.39
C ARG A 2 -24.27 7.53 0.60
N GLU A 3 -24.85 6.43 0.12
CA GLU A 3 -24.13 5.51 -0.76
C GLU A 3 -23.69 6.23 -2.03
N LEU A 4 -22.38 6.35 -2.25
CA LEU A 4 -21.86 6.86 -3.51
C LEU A 4 -22.21 5.83 -4.61
N SER A 5 -22.78 6.29 -5.72
CA SER A 5 -22.95 5.41 -6.89
C SER A 5 -21.61 4.80 -7.31
N THR A 6 -21.62 3.61 -7.93
CA THR A 6 -20.41 2.91 -8.37
C THR A 6 -19.49 3.82 -9.19
N THR A 7 -20.05 4.66 -10.05
CA THR A 7 -19.31 5.67 -10.82
C THR A 7 -18.61 6.69 -9.92
N LYS A 8 -19.32 7.28 -8.95
CA LYS A 8 -18.73 8.26 -8.03
C LYS A 8 -17.61 7.64 -7.19
N PHE A 9 -17.75 6.38 -6.81
CA PHE A 9 -16.70 5.65 -6.09
C PHE A 9 -15.44 5.45 -6.94
N ARG A 10 -15.60 5.02 -8.20
CA ARG A 10 -14.46 4.86 -9.12
C ARG A 10 -13.74 6.18 -9.39
N LEU A 11 -14.49 7.28 -9.52
CA LEU A 11 -13.93 8.62 -9.74
C LEU A 11 -13.07 9.13 -8.58
N LEU A 12 -13.21 8.58 -7.36
CA LEU A 12 -12.28 8.89 -6.27
C LEU A 12 -10.84 8.48 -6.61
N GLY A 13 -10.64 7.53 -7.52
CA GLY A 13 -9.32 7.12 -8.02
C GLY A 13 -8.56 8.25 -8.74
N LEU A 14 -9.24 9.29 -9.20
CA LEU A 14 -8.60 10.46 -9.80
C LEU A 14 -7.75 11.24 -8.77
N LEU A 15 -8.15 11.26 -7.49
CA LEU A 15 -7.40 11.97 -6.45
C LEU A 15 -5.98 11.39 -6.24
N PRO A 16 -5.81 10.10 -5.90
CA PRO A 16 -4.47 9.53 -5.75
C PRO A 16 -3.69 9.50 -7.06
N LEU A 17 -4.37 9.42 -8.22
CA LEU A 17 -3.72 9.60 -9.51
C LEU A 17 -3.11 11.00 -9.66
N ILE A 18 -3.86 12.05 -9.33
CA ILE A 18 -3.37 13.43 -9.35
C ILE A 18 -2.20 13.61 -8.37
N PHE A 19 -2.27 13.03 -7.17
CA PHE A 19 -1.15 13.10 -6.21
C PHE A 19 0.11 12.44 -6.77
N PHE A 20 -0.02 11.27 -7.37
CA PHE A 20 1.09 10.57 -8.03
C PHE A 20 1.65 11.37 -9.21
N LEU A 21 0.80 11.94 -10.06
CA LEU A 21 1.21 12.75 -11.20
C LEU A 21 1.89 14.06 -10.78
N ALA A 22 1.39 14.72 -9.73
CA ALA A 22 2.01 15.91 -9.17
C ALA A 22 3.43 15.60 -8.64
N GLN A 23 3.59 14.47 -7.95
CA GLN A 23 4.90 14.02 -7.47
C GLN A 23 5.82 13.60 -8.63
N THR A 24 5.27 12.98 -9.67
CA THR A 24 6.01 12.65 -10.91
C THR A 24 6.52 13.92 -11.60
N PHE A 25 5.67 14.92 -11.75
CA PHE A 25 6.06 16.20 -12.32
C PHE A 25 7.14 16.89 -11.49
N HIS A 26 7.05 16.84 -10.16
CA HIS A 26 8.08 17.35 -9.26
C HIS A 26 9.44 16.68 -9.52
N TYR A 27 9.51 15.34 -9.48
CA TYR A 27 10.77 14.63 -9.73
C TYR A 27 11.28 14.76 -11.17
N TRP A 28 10.39 14.95 -12.14
CA TRP A 28 10.79 15.24 -13.51
C TRP A 28 11.48 16.62 -13.61
N ARG A 29 10.95 17.63 -12.90
CA ARG A 29 11.49 18.99 -12.92
C ARG A 29 12.77 19.17 -12.10
N TYR A 30 12.88 18.48 -10.97
CA TYR A 30 13.96 18.67 -9.99
C TYR A 30 14.93 17.48 -9.89
N GLY A 31 14.71 16.43 -10.69
CA GLY A 31 15.51 15.20 -10.67
C GLY A 31 15.04 14.20 -9.62
N GLY A 32 15.63 13.00 -9.62
CA GLY A 32 15.31 11.96 -8.64
C GLY A 32 14.14 11.04 -9.01
N MET A 33 13.85 10.87 -10.32
CA MET A 33 12.77 10.00 -10.82
C MET A 33 12.77 8.58 -10.25
N GLY A 34 13.94 8.01 -9.91
CA GLY A 34 14.03 6.70 -9.25
C GLY A 34 13.27 6.63 -7.92
N ASN A 35 13.13 7.76 -7.21
CA ASN A 35 12.36 7.85 -5.96
C ASN A 35 10.85 7.68 -6.15
N LEU A 36 10.33 7.75 -7.38
CA LEU A 36 8.92 7.41 -7.65
C LEU A 36 8.60 5.95 -7.35
N LEU A 37 9.60 5.06 -7.40
CA LEU A 37 9.42 3.63 -7.11
C LEU A 37 9.34 3.31 -5.63
N TRP A 38 9.56 4.29 -4.73
CA TRP A 38 9.27 4.08 -3.31
C TRP A 38 7.82 3.63 -3.14
N MET A 39 7.63 2.60 -2.31
CA MET A 39 6.33 1.95 -2.15
C MET A 39 5.21 2.93 -1.76
N CYS A 40 5.53 3.98 -1.00
CA CYS A 40 4.59 5.04 -0.64
C CYS A 40 4.09 5.86 -1.85
N ASN A 41 4.97 6.16 -2.82
CA ASN A 41 4.60 6.85 -4.05
C ASN A 41 3.77 5.93 -4.95
N VAL A 42 4.26 4.73 -5.23
CA VAL A 42 3.56 3.74 -6.07
C VAL A 42 2.24 3.29 -5.44
N GLY A 43 2.10 3.35 -4.12
CA GLY A 43 0.86 3.09 -3.40
C GLY A 43 -0.30 3.97 -3.86
N ASN A 44 -0.05 5.23 -4.22
CA ASN A 44 -1.07 6.11 -4.82
C ASN A 44 -1.51 5.64 -6.20
N LEU A 45 -0.55 5.24 -7.04
CA LEU A 45 -0.86 4.69 -8.36
C LEU A 45 -1.67 3.38 -8.23
N LEU A 46 -1.27 2.49 -7.33
CA LEU A 46 -1.99 1.25 -7.05
C LEU A 46 -3.40 1.50 -6.54
N LEU A 47 -3.58 2.48 -5.64
CA LEU A 47 -4.88 2.89 -5.13
C LEU A 47 -5.77 3.46 -6.24
N ALA A 48 -5.20 4.31 -7.10
CA ALA A 48 -5.89 4.87 -8.25
C ALA A 48 -6.38 3.76 -9.20
N ILE A 49 -5.50 2.83 -9.57
CA ILE A 49 -5.84 1.67 -10.42
C ILE A 49 -6.95 0.84 -9.75
N GLY A 50 -6.79 0.52 -8.47
CA GLY A 50 -7.78 -0.22 -7.70
C GLY A 50 -9.16 0.45 -7.70
N LEU A 51 -9.22 1.77 -7.52
CA LEU A 51 -10.48 2.51 -7.53
C LEU A 51 -11.08 2.60 -8.94
N LEU A 52 -10.29 2.94 -9.96
CA LEU A 52 -10.76 3.07 -11.34
C LEU A 52 -11.28 1.74 -11.91
N LEU A 53 -10.65 0.62 -11.53
CA LEU A 53 -11.06 -0.73 -11.91
C LEU A 53 -12.06 -1.36 -10.94
N ASN A 54 -12.40 -0.70 -9.83
CA ASN A 54 -13.21 -1.25 -8.74
C ASN A 54 -12.65 -2.58 -8.18
N HIS A 55 -11.33 -2.74 -8.18
CA HIS A 55 -10.63 -3.95 -7.73
C HIS A 55 -10.30 -3.88 -6.24
N ARG A 56 -11.11 -4.58 -5.43
CA ARG A 56 -11.08 -4.51 -3.97
C ARG A 56 -9.71 -4.86 -3.37
N GLU A 57 -9.04 -5.88 -3.90
CA GLU A 57 -7.75 -6.31 -3.33
C GLU A 57 -6.62 -5.30 -3.55
N LEU A 58 -6.61 -4.58 -4.68
CA LEU A 58 -5.63 -3.52 -4.93
C LEU A 58 -5.86 -2.33 -3.99
N ILE A 59 -7.12 -1.97 -3.76
CA ILE A 59 -7.50 -0.92 -2.81
C ILE A 59 -7.03 -1.28 -1.40
N ARG A 60 -7.28 -2.52 -0.96
CA ARG A 60 -6.86 -3.00 0.37
C ARG A 60 -5.34 -3.05 0.50
N ALA A 61 -4.64 -3.60 -0.49
CA ALA A 61 -3.19 -3.68 -0.50
C ALA A 61 -2.54 -2.29 -0.44
N ALA A 62 -3.05 -1.35 -1.24
CA ALA A 62 -2.59 0.04 -1.21
C ALA A 62 -2.87 0.69 0.16
N ALA A 63 -4.06 0.50 0.73
CA ALA A 63 -4.40 1.05 2.04
C ALA A 63 -3.48 0.53 3.16
N ILE A 64 -3.14 -0.76 3.16
CA ILE A 64 -2.17 -1.33 4.11
C ILE A 64 -0.81 -0.64 3.94
N TRP A 65 -0.32 -0.49 2.72
CA TRP A 65 1.02 0.06 2.45
C TRP A 65 1.15 1.57 2.69
N THR A 66 0.08 2.34 2.52
CA THR A 66 0.11 3.79 2.78
C THR A 66 0.43 4.13 4.25
N ILE A 67 0.12 3.24 5.20
CA ILE A 67 0.38 3.44 6.63
C ILE A 67 1.89 3.43 6.97
N PRO A 68 2.64 2.33 6.74
CA PRO A 68 4.08 2.33 6.98
C PRO A 68 4.79 3.27 6.01
N GLY A 69 4.27 3.47 4.80
CA GLY A 69 4.76 4.46 3.85
C GLY A 69 4.75 5.88 4.42
N LEU A 70 3.70 6.27 5.14
CA LEU A 70 3.67 7.56 5.85
C LEU A 70 4.74 7.64 6.95
N GLY A 71 4.94 6.56 7.72
CA GLY A 71 5.96 6.52 8.78
C GLY A 71 7.39 6.66 8.23
N VAL A 72 7.71 5.93 7.17
CA VAL A 72 9.01 6.02 6.48
C VAL A 72 9.21 7.43 5.90
N TRP A 73 8.22 7.96 5.20
CA TRP A 73 8.29 9.32 4.66
C TRP A 73 8.49 10.38 5.75
N PHE A 74 7.77 10.26 6.86
CA PHE A 74 7.91 11.19 7.97
C PHE A 74 9.35 11.18 8.50
N TRP A 75 9.93 10.00 8.70
CA TRP A 75 11.28 9.87 9.22
C TRP A 75 12.36 10.40 8.27
N TYR A 76 12.29 10.06 6.98
CA TYR A 76 13.37 10.33 6.03
C TYR A 76 13.20 11.62 5.22
N VAL A 77 11.99 12.14 5.08
CA VAL A 77 11.69 13.32 4.24
C VAL A 77 11.18 14.47 5.10
N TRP A 78 10.26 14.23 6.03
CA TRP A 78 9.72 15.32 6.83
C TRP A 78 10.73 15.86 7.84
N LEU A 79 11.39 14.98 8.59
CA LEU A 79 12.38 15.39 9.59
C LEU A 79 13.65 15.99 8.98
N SER A 80 13.96 15.69 7.71
CA SER A 80 15.09 16.30 7.01
C SER A 80 14.81 17.73 6.49
N GLY A 81 13.54 18.17 6.52
CA GLY A 81 13.13 19.52 6.11
C GLY A 81 12.83 19.68 4.61
N ASP A 82 13.08 18.66 3.79
CA ASP A 82 12.98 18.72 2.32
C ASP A 82 11.57 18.33 1.80
N THR A 83 10.52 18.96 2.31
CA THR A 83 9.13 18.57 1.99
C THR A 83 8.47 19.45 0.95
N ALA A 84 8.43 18.95 -0.28
CA ALA A 84 7.56 19.52 -1.32
C ALA A 84 6.08 19.25 -1.02
N VAL A 85 5.20 20.20 -1.38
CA VAL A 85 3.74 20.06 -1.22
C VAL A 85 3.21 18.80 -1.93
N SER A 86 3.73 18.48 -3.11
CA SER A 86 3.37 17.26 -3.84
C SER A 86 3.70 15.99 -3.06
N SER A 87 4.81 16.00 -2.32
CA SER A 87 5.24 14.89 -1.47
C SER A 87 4.27 14.74 -0.31
N THR A 88 3.92 15.83 0.38
CA THR A 88 2.93 15.82 1.46
C THR A 88 1.56 15.31 0.98
N LEU A 89 1.11 15.73 -0.21
CA LEU A 89 -0.15 15.27 -0.80
C LEU A 89 -0.12 13.76 -1.12
N ALA A 90 0.98 13.26 -1.68
CA ALA A 90 1.13 11.83 -1.96
C ALA A 90 1.01 10.98 -0.68
N HIS A 91 1.60 11.43 0.43
CA HIS A 91 1.64 10.61 1.65
C HIS A 91 0.39 10.79 2.51
N VAL A 92 0.06 12.04 2.85
CA VAL A 92 -1.07 12.35 3.73
C VAL A 92 -2.39 12.25 2.97
N GLY A 93 -2.46 12.85 1.79
CA GLY A 93 -3.66 12.81 0.95
C GLY A 93 -3.99 11.38 0.49
N GLY A 94 -2.96 10.65 0.04
CA GLY A 94 -3.09 9.23 -0.34
C GLY A 94 -3.65 8.37 0.78
N LEU A 95 -3.10 8.49 2.00
CA LEU A 95 -3.58 7.75 3.17
C LEU A 95 -5.03 8.11 3.53
N ILE A 96 -5.39 9.41 3.53
CA ILE A 96 -6.76 9.85 3.82
C ILE A 96 -7.74 9.21 2.84
N VAL A 97 -7.46 9.27 1.53
CA VAL A 97 -8.30 8.64 0.51
C VAL A 97 -8.38 7.14 0.76
N ALA A 98 -7.24 6.47 0.99
CA ALA A 98 -7.18 5.03 1.24
C ALA A 98 -8.08 4.60 2.40
N LEU A 99 -8.02 5.30 3.54
CA LEU A 99 -8.83 4.99 4.71
C LEU A 99 -10.33 5.25 4.46
N ILE A 100 -10.68 6.32 3.73
CA ILE A 100 -12.06 6.61 3.35
C ILE A 100 -12.64 5.48 2.48
N VAL A 101 -11.91 5.04 1.46
CA VAL A 101 -12.40 4.00 0.54
C VAL A 101 -12.39 2.62 1.18
N LEU A 102 -11.43 2.34 2.07
CA LEU A 102 -11.33 1.09 2.79
C LEU A 102 -12.54 0.85 3.71
N ARG A 103 -13.11 1.90 4.31
CA ARG A 103 -14.37 1.80 5.09
C ARG A 103 -15.52 1.19 4.28
N ARG A 104 -15.53 1.43 2.96
CA ARG A 104 -16.55 0.88 2.06
C ARG A 104 -16.20 -0.52 1.57
N VAL A 105 -14.97 -0.72 1.12
CA VAL A 105 -14.50 -1.99 0.56
C VAL A 105 -14.33 -3.08 1.62
N ARG A 106 -14.19 -2.65 2.89
CA ARG A 106 -13.86 -3.47 4.05
C ARG A 106 -12.50 -4.16 3.89
N MET A 107 -11.99 -4.73 4.97
CA MET A 107 -10.70 -5.40 5.01
C MET A 107 -10.89 -6.90 5.12
N ASP A 108 -10.33 -7.62 4.14
CA ASP A 108 -10.24 -9.08 4.18
C ASP A 108 -8.99 -9.52 4.96
N ARG A 109 -9.06 -10.70 5.59
CA ARG A 109 -7.97 -11.25 6.42
C ARG A 109 -6.74 -11.64 5.60
N LEU A 110 -6.90 -11.87 4.29
CA LEU A 110 -5.80 -12.23 3.39
C LEU A 110 -5.24 -11.02 2.64
N ALA A 111 -5.81 -9.82 2.83
CA ALA A 111 -5.38 -8.59 2.15
C ALA A 111 -3.88 -8.28 2.30
N TRP A 112 -3.29 -8.63 3.45
CA TRP A 112 -1.87 -8.42 3.72
C TRP A 112 -0.96 -9.25 2.81
N LEU A 113 -1.42 -10.41 2.31
CA LEU A 113 -0.67 -11.23 1.37
C LEU A 113 -0.51 -10.52 0.02
N TYR A 114 -1.57 -9.85 -0.46
CA TYR A 114 -1.48 -9.06 -1.69
C TYR A 114 -0.55 -7.86 -1.51
N ALA A 115 -0.60 -7.19 -0.35
CA ALA A 115 0.34 -6.13 -0.01
C ALA A 115 1.79 -6.65 0.03
N PHE A 116 2.01 -7.82 0.60
CA PHE A 116 3.34 -8.43 0.70
C PHE A 116 3.86 -8.90 -0.66
N ALA A 117 3.02 -9.52 -1.50
CA ALA A 117 3.37 -9.87 -2.86
C ALA A 117 3.74 -8.63 -3.69
N TRP A 118 2.97 -7.55 -3.54
CA TRP A 118 3.28 -6.27 -4.17
C TRP A 118 4.63 -5.69 -3.72
N TYR A 119 4.98 -5.88 -2.44
CA TYR A 119 6.29 -5.51 -1.91
C TYR A 119 7.45 -6.24 -2.55
N LEU A 120 7.38 -7.56 -2.63
CA LEU A 120 8.42 -8.34 -3.28
C LEU A 120 8.55 -7.97 -4.77
N PHE A 121 7.41 -7.76 -5.44
CA PHE A 121 7.39 -7.28 -6.82
C PHE A 121 8.08 -5.92 -6.97
N LEU A 122 7.71 -4.93 -6.15
CA LEU A 122 8.30 -3.59 -6.23
C LEU A 122 9.76 -3.56 -5.84
N GLN A 123 10.19 -4.39 -4.90
CA GLN A 123 11.58 -4.52 -4.54
C GLN A 123 12.39 -5.11 -5.71
N LEU A 124 11.87 -6.13 -6.39
CA LEU A 124 12.50 -6.66 -7.60
C LEU A 124 12.58 -5.61 -8.71
N VAL A 125 11.48 -4.91 -8.99
CA VAL A 125 11.46 -3.81 -9.97
C VAL A 125 12.49 -2.74 -9.61
N SER A 126 12.52 -2.31 -8.35
CA SER A 126 13.48 -1.32 -7.85
C SER A 126 14.92 -1.81 -8.07
N ARG A 127 15.21 -3.07 -7.75
CA ARG A 127 16.54 -3.65 -7.96
C ARG A 127 16.98 -3.64 -9.42
N LEU A 128 16.05 -3.77 -10.35
CA LEU A 128 16.33 -3.85 -11.78
C LEU A 128 16.36 -2.48 -12.48
N THR A 129 15.65 -1.48 -11.95
CA THR A 129 15.40 -0.22 -12.67
C THR A 129 15.86 1.04 -11.94
N THR A 130 16.26 0.97 -10.67
CA THR A 130 16.81 2.12 -9.95
C THR A 130 18.31 2.03 -9.78
N ALA A 131 18.95 3.19 -9.70
CA ALA A 131 20.36 3.27 -9.41
C ALA A 131 20.65 2.81 -7.96
N PRO A 132 21.70 1.99 -7.72
CA PRO A 132 21.96 1.37 -6.42
C PRO A 132 22.04 2.34 -5.24
N GLU A 133 22.59 3.54 -5.48
CA GLU A 133 22.76 4.61 -4.49
C GLU A 133 21.44 5.14 -3.92
N LEU A 134 20.32 4.96 -4.63
CA LEU A 134 19.00 5.36 -4.12
C LEU A 134 18.43 4.36 -3.12
N ASN A 135 18.92 3.11 -3.16
CA ASN A 135 18.45 1.98 -2.34
C ASN A 135 16.94 1.90 -2.15
N VAL A 136 16.17 2.23 -3.19
CA VAL A 136 14.71 2.33 -3.14
C VAL A 136 14.11 1.00 -2.71
N ASN A 137 13.19 1.03 -1.74
CA ASN A 137 12.61 -0.17 -1.12
C ASN A 137 13.66 -1.15 -0.55
N VAL A 138 14.86 -0.63 -0.22
CA VAL A 138 15.97 -1.39 0.36
C VAL A 138 16.40 -2.55 -0.56
N ALA A 139 16.44 -2.27 -1.87
CA ALA A 139 16.62 -3.28 -2.90
C ALA A 139 18.09 -3.63 -3.22
N HIS A 140 19.04 -2.80 -2.81
CA HIS A 140 20.42 -2.86 -3.31
C HIS A 140 21.47 -3.15 -2.23
N HIS A 141 21.38 -2.49 -1.08
CA HIS A 141 22.36 -2.64 0.00
C HIS A 141 21.74 -2.46 1.40
N ILE A 142 22.55 -2.71 2.44
CA ILE A 142 22.14 -2.49 3.84
C ILE A 142 21.81 -1.01 4.02
N GLN A 143 20.67 -0.72 4.65
CA GLN A 143 20.24 0.66 4.89
C GLN A 143 21.19 1.32 5.89
N THR A 144 21.55 2.58 5.63
CA THR A 144 22.43 3.34 6.51
C THR A 144 21.92 3.37 7.95
N GLY A 145 22.81 3.06 8.90
CA GLY A 145 22.53 2.91 10.32
C GLY A 145 22.37 1.46 10.78
N TRP A 146 22.34 0.49 9.87
CA TRP A 146 22.19 -0.94 10.17
C TRP A 146 23.44 -1.78 9.88
N GLU A 147 24.52 -1.17 9.40
CA GLU A 147 25.75 -1.85 8.98
C GLU A 147 26.45 -2.61 10.12
N SER A 148 26.35 -2.09 11.35
CA SER A 148 26.93 -2.74 12.54
C SER A 148 26.15 -3.97 12.99
N ALA A 149 24.85 -4.03 12.72
CA ALA A 149 23.97 -5.13 13.10
C ALA A 149 24.02 -6.30 12.10
N PHE A 150 24.42 -6.03 10.85
CA PHE A 150 24.36 -7.02 9.77
C PHE A 150 25.67 -7.07 8.98
N GLY A 151 26.35 -8.22 9.03
CA GLY A 151 27.54 -8.48 8.21
C GLY A 151 27.25 -8.92 6.76
N SER A 152 25.98 -8.96 6.32
CA SER A 152 25.61 -9.39 4.98
C SER A 152 24.26 -8.80 4.55
N PHE A 153 24.20 -8.30 3.31
CA PHE A 153 22.96 -7.80 2.72
C PHE A 153 21.85 -8.84 2.71
N TRP A 154 22.13 -10.12 2.42
CA TRP A 154 21.10 -11.16 2.39
C TRP A 154 20.46 -11.41 3.74
N LYS A 155 21.25 -11.37 4.83
CA LYS A 155 20.74 -11.49 6.20
C LYS A 155 19.84 -10.31 6.54
N PHE A 156 20.30 -9.10 6.23
CA PHE A 156 19.54 -7.88 6.42
C PHE A 156 18.23 -7.90 5.63
N TRP A 157 18.30 -8.24 4.34
CA TRP A 157 17.16 -8.34 3.43
C TRP A 157 16.12 -9.34 3.93
N LEU A 158 16.54 -10.54 4.37
CA LEU A 158 15.64 -11.56 4.88
C LEU A 158 14.95 -11.09 6.17
N VAL A 159 15.69 -10.51 7.10
CA VAL A 159 15.13 -9.99 8.35
C VAL A 159 14.18 -8.82 8.09
N MET A 160 14.56 -7.86 7.25
CA MET A 160 13.68 -6.73 6.89
C MET A 160 12.43 -7.19 6.14
N THR A 161 12.56 -8.17 5.25
CA THR A 161 11.40 -8.78 4.56
C THR A 161 10.45 -9.45 5.55
N ALA A 162 10.97 -10.16 6.55
CA ALA A 162 10.15 -10.75 7.61
C ALA A 162 9.48 -9.66 8.49
N VAL A 163 10.21 -8.60 8.85
CA VAL A 163 9.66 -7.46 9.59
C VAL A 163 8.52 -6.79 8.80
N VAL A 164 8.72 -6.58 7.49
CA VAL A 164 7.67 -6.05 6.60
C VAL A 164 6.47 -6.99 6.59
N ALA A 165 6.66 -8.30 6.38
CA ALA A 165 5.56 -9.28 6.37
C ALA A 165 4.74 -9.23 7.67
N VAL A 166 5.40 -9.24 8.83
CA VAL A 166 4.75 -9.15 10.14
C VAL A 166 4.04 -7.81 10.32
N GLY A 167 4.67 -6.70 9.91
CA GLY A 167 4.06 -5.37 9.96
C GLY A 167 2.80 -5.27 9.11
N LEU A 168 2.85 -5.73 7.86
CA LEU A 168 1.68 -5.75 6.96
C LEU A 168 0.58 -6.65 7.50
N TRP A 169 0.93 -7.82 8.05
CA TRP A 169 -0.02 -8.72 8.70
C TRP A 169 -0.69 -8.03 9.90
N ALA A 170 0.08 -7.39 10.78
CA ALA A 170 -0.44 -6.71 11.96
C ALA A 170 -1.38 -5.56 11.57
N ILE A 171 -1.00 -4.75 10.58
CA ILE A 171 -1.83 -3.68 10.03
C ILE A 171 -3.11 -4.25 9.42
N GLY A 172 -3.00 -5.27 8.57
CA GLY A 172 -4.15 -5.95 7.97
C GLY A 172 -5.10 -6.50 9.03
N LYS A 173 -4.56 -7.11 10.09
CA LYS A 173 -5.33 -7.61 11.24
C LYS A 173 -6.06 -6.48 11.96
N VAL A 174 -5.38 -5.37 12.28
CA VAL A 174 -6.03 -4.20 12.92
C VAL A 174 -7.13 -3.62 12.03
N LEU A 175 -6.86 -3.43 10.73
CA LEU A 175 -7.85 -2.91 9.79
C LEU A 175 -9.04 -3.87 9.61
N SER A 176 -8.82 -5.19 9.69
CA SER A 176 -9.89 -6.19 9.67
C SER A 176 -10.76 -6.18 10.93
N LEU A 177 -10.21 -5.76 12.07
CA LEU A 177 -11.00 -5.55 13.29
C LEU A 177 -11.85 -4.28 13.19
N LEU A 178 -11.32 -3.21 12.58
CA LEU A 178 -12.03 -1.94 12.42
C LEU A 178 -13.12 -2.01 11.35
N TRP A 179 -12.84 -2.66 10.22
CA TRP A 179 -13.74 -2.75 9.07
C TRP A 179 -13.75 -4.16 8.48
N PRO A 180 -14.30 -5.16 9.18
CA PRO A 180 -14.30 -6.54 8.70
C PRO A 180 -15.05 -6.68 7.37
N ALA A 181 -14.46 -7.41 6.42
CA ALA A 181 -15.22 -7.97 5.32
C ALA A 181 -16.11 -9.09 5.87
N GLY A 182 -17.40 -9.09 5.53
CA GLY A 182 -18.30 -10.16 5.94
C GLY A 182 -17.80 -11.51 5.40
N HIS A 183 -17.80 -12.53 6.26
CA HIS A 183 -17.62 -13.90 5.78
C HIS A 183 -18.81 -14.23 4.87
N VAL A 184 -18.54 -14.60 3.62
CA VAL A 184 -19.52 -15.38 2.87
C VAL A 184 -19.59 -16.72 3.59
N THR A 185 -20.55 -16.87 4.49
CA THR A 185 -21.03 -18.19 4.84
C THR A 185 -21.54 -18.78 3.54
N THR A 186 -20.76 -19.66 2.92
CA THR A 186 -21.29 -20.63 1.98
C THR A 186 -22.28 -21.45 2.80
N GLY A 187 -23.55 -21.03 2.78
CA GLY A 187 -24.63 -21.82 3.34
C GLY A 187 -24.54 -23.19 2.69
N SER A 188 -24.33 -24.22 3.50
CA SER A 188 -24.51 -25.59 3.05
C SER A 188 -25.94 -25.68 2.52
N SER A 189 -26.05 -26.12 1.28
CA SER A 189 -27.30 -26.48 0.61
C SER A 189 -27.90 -27.76 1.22
N SER A 190 -27.97 -27.87 2.54
CA SER A 190 -28.54 -28.99 3.28
C SER A 190 -29.89 -28.67 3.93
N ASP A 191 -30.23 -27.40 4.14
CA ASP A 191 -31.37 -27.04 5.00
C ASP A 191 -32.68 -26.81 4.22
N ALA A 192 -32.67 -27.01 2.90
CA ALA A 192 -33.82 -26.80 2.03
C ALA A 192 -34.63 -28.08 1.72
N ILE A 193 -34.23 -29.25 2.22
CA ILE A 193 -34.91 -30.53 1.91
C ILE A 193 -35.91 -30.95 3.00
N ASP A 194 -35.79 -30.46 4.24
CA ASP A 194 -36.64 -30.94 5.36
C ASP A 194 -37.95 -30.17 5.57
N ALA A 195 -38.23 -29.13 4.79
CA ALA A 195 -39.45 -28.31 4.95
C ALA A 195 -40.65 -28.79 4.10
N ASN A 196 -40.52 -29.87 3.33
CA ASN A 196 -41.57 -30.38 2.43
C ASN A 196 -42.10 -31.78 2.80
N VAL A 197 -41.76 -32.28 3.99
CA VAL A 197 -42.32 -33.52 4.53
C VAL A 197 -42.74 -33.27 5.99
N ARG A 198 -43.90 -32.64 6.18
CA ARG A 198 -44.76 -32.77 7.37
C ARG A 198 -46.08 -32.04 7.16
#